data_AF-A0A938T073-F1
#
_entry.id   AF-A0A938T073-F1
#
_cell.length_a   1.000
_cell.length_b   1.000
_cell.length_c   1.000
_cell.angle_alpha   90.00
_cell.angle_beta   90.00
_cell.angle_gamma   90.00
#
_symmetry.space_group_name_H-M   'P 1'
#
loop_
_entity.id
_entity.type
_entity.pdbx_description
1 polymer ?
#
loop_
_entity_poly.entity_id
_entity_poly.type
_entity_poly.pdbx_seq_one_letter_code
_entity_poly.pdbx_strand_id
1 'polypeptide(L)' 'MTERPSIRCPNCRCEGEWDGNPWRPFCSQRCQIIDLGAWAGEQYRIAGASAIPVDSPESGGESQEDSE' A
#
# COMPACT_ATOMS: atom_id res chain seq x y z
N MET A 1 -21.65 1.72 25.28
CA MET A 1 -22.18 1.21 24.00
C MET A 1 -20.97 0.99 23.12
N THR A 2 -20.54 -0.25 22.92
CA THR A 2 -19.37 -0.54 22.08
C THR A 2 -19.88 -0.77 20.67
N GLU A 3 -19.62 0.17 19.77
CA GLU A 3 -20.00 0.04 18.36
C GLU A 3 -19.20 -1.10 17.72
N ARG A 4 -19.88 -1.97 16.96
CA ARG A 4 -19.21 -3.03 16.24
C ARG A 4 -18.48 -2.43 15.04
N PRO A 5 -17.18 -2.69 14.86
CA PRO A 5 -16.44 -2.16 13.73
C PRO A 5 -17.04 -2.68 12.41
N SER A 6 -17.01 -1.86 11.37
CA SER A 6 -17.33 -2.26 10.00
C SER A 6 -16.06 -2.27 9.14
N ILE A 7 -16.06 -3.05 8.07
CA ILE A 7 -14.98 -3.03 7.07
C ILE A 7 -15.33 -2.11 5.90
N ARG A 8 -14.34 -1.39 5.38
CA ARG A 8 -14.40 -0.75 4.06
C ARG A 8 -13.72 -1.66 3.05
N CYS A 9 -14.50 -2.24 2.14
CA CYS A 9 -13.96 -3.15 1.12
C CYS A 9 -12.99 -2.41 0.17
N PRO A 10 -11.73 -2.84 0.00
CA PRO A 10 -10.78 -2.15 -0.87
C PRO A 10 -11.15 -2.25 -2.37
N ASN A 11 -11.83 -3.33 -2.77
CA ASN A 11 -12.21 -3.55 -4.18
C ASN A 11 -13.43 -2.71 -4.62
N CYS A 12 -14.53 -2.70 -3.85
CA CYS A 12 -15.78 -2.04 -4.26
C CYS A 12 -16.19 -0.85 -3.36
N ARG A 13 -15.46 -0.60 -2.28
CA ARG A 13 -15.70 0.46 -1.28
C ARG A 13 -16.98 0.34 -0.47
N CYS A 14 -17.82 -0.67 -0.67
CA CYS A 14 -18.98 -0.90 0.19
C CYS A 14 -18.58 -1.24 1.63
N GLU A 15 -19.48 -0.96 2.58
CA GLU A 15 -19.35 -1.43 3.95
C GLU A 15 -19.67 -2.93 4.05
N GLY A 16 -18.95 -3.64 4.90
CA GLY A 16 -19.22 -5.02 5.24
C GLY A 16 -19.12 -5.25 6.74
N GLU A 17 -19.69 -6.36 7.19
CA GLU A 17 -19.61 -6.75 8.60
C GLU A 17 -18.18 -7.15 8.98
N TRP A 18 -17.75 -6.75 10.18
CA TRP A 18 -16.51 -7.23 10.76
C TRP A 18 -16.68 -8.64 11.35
N ASP A 19 -17.68 -8.83 12.20
CA ASP A 19 -17.94 -10.13 12.82
C ASP A 19 -18.62 -11.08 11.83
N GLY A 20 -18.25 -12.35 11.84
CA GLY A 20 -18.88 -13.37 10.99
C GLY A 20 -18.53 -13.32 9.49
N ASN A 21 -17.77 -12.32 9.03
CA ASN A 21 -17.29 -12.24 7.65
C ASN A 21 -15.93 -12.94 7.48
N PRO A 22 -15.86 -14.10 6.80
CA PRO A 22 -14.61 -14.82 6.55
C PRO A 22 -13.77 -14.22 5.40
N TRP A 23 -14.34 -13.30 4.62
CA TRP A 23 -13.69 -12.70 3.45
C TRP A 23 -13.05 -11.34 3.72
N ARG A 24 -12.94 -10.93 4.99
CA ARG A 24 -12.22 -9.71 5.38
C ARG A 24 -10.80 -9.71 4.79
N PRO A 25 -10.29 -8.56 4.28
CA PRO A 25 -10.83 -7.19 4.36
C PRO A 25 -11.92 -6.85 3.32
N PHE A 26 -12.40 -7.83 2.55
CA PHE A 26 -13.41 -7.63 1.51
C PHE A 26 -14.83 -7.83 2.05
N CYS A 27 -15.82 -7.19 1.41
CA CYS A 27 -17.23 -7.35 1.80
C CYS A 27 -17.83 -8.72 1.44
N SER A 28 -17.19 -9.48 0.54
CA SER A 28 -17.66 -10.78 0.08
C SER A 28 -16.57 -11.56 -0.65
N GLN A 29 -16.80 -12.86 -0.85
CA GLN A 29 -15.95 -13.75 -1.65
C GLN A 29 -15.71 -13.22 -3.07
N ARG A 30 -16.73 -12.63 -3.70
CA ARG A 30 -16.62 -12.05 -5.04
C ARG A 30 -15.53 -10.99 -5.11
N CYS A 31 -15.48 -10.10 -4.13
CA CYS A 31 -14.48 -9.02 -4.10
C CYS A 31 -13.07 -9.56 -3.84
N GLN A 32 -12.92 -10.59 -3.01
CA GLN A 32 -11.64 -11.28 -2.80
C GLN A 32 -11.10 -11.90 -4.10
N ILE A 33 -11.96 -12.58 -4.87
CA ILE A 33 -11.55 -13.22 -6.14
C ILE A 33 -11.20 -12.18 -7.20
N ILE A 34 -11.94 -11.07 -7.28
CA ILE A 34 -11.63 -9.97 -8.22
C ILE A 34 -10.25 -9.38 -7.92
N ASP A 35 -9.97 -9.10 -6.64
CA ASP A 35 -8.68 -8.55 -6.23
C ASP A 35 -7.54 -9.51 -6.59
N LEU A 36 -7.71 -10.80 -6.29
CA LEU A 36 -6.77 -11.84 -6.68
C LEU A 36 -6.54 -11.89 -8.20
N GLY A 37 -7.60 -11.72 -8.99
CA GLY A 37 -7.52 -11.63 -10.46
C GLY A 37 -6.74 -10.40 -10.93
N ALA A 38 -6.90 -9.25 -10.28
CA ALA A 38 -6.16 -8.03 -10.60
C ALA A 38 -4.65 -8.18 -10.30
N TRP A 39 -4.29 -8.90 -9.23
CA TRP A 39 -2.90 -9.29 -8.96
C TRP A 39 -2.36 -10.23 -10.02
N ALA A 40 -3.09 -11.30 -10.32
CA ALA A 40 -2.67 -12.29 -11.31
C ALA A 40 -2.53 -11.70 -12.72
N GLY A 41 -3.34 -10.69 -13.06
CA GLY A 41 -3.28 -9.97 -14.34
C GLY A 41 -2.41 -8.71 -14.33
N GLU A 42 -1.51 -8.57 -13.35
CA GLU A 42 -0.51 -7.49 -13.25
C GLU A 42 -1.09 -6.06 -13.36
N GLN A 43 -2.32 -5.90 -12.89
CA GLN A 43 -3.01 -4.59 -12.84
C GLN A 43 -2.44 -3.73 -11.71
N TYR A 44 -2.06 -4.37 -10.60
CA TYR A 44 -1.37 -3.70 -9.50
C TYR A 44 0.13 -3.64 -9.77
N ARG A 45 0.67 -2.42 -9.84
CA ARG A 45 2.09 -2.16 -10.05
C ARG A 45 2.56 -1.02 -9.16
N ILE A 46 3.76 -1.18 -8.61
CA ILE A 46 4.47 -0.12 -7.88
C ILE A 46 5.43 0.52 -8.88
N ALA A 47 5.35 1.84 -9.05
CA ALA A 47 6.31 2.55 -9.89
C ALA A 47 7.72 2.34 -9.31
N GLY A 48 8.65 1.89 -10.16
CA GLY A 48 10.05 1.86 -9.78
C GLY A 48 10.56 3.28 -9.57
N ALA A 49 11.44 3.49 -8.59
CA ALA A 49 12.23 4.72 -8.57
C ALA A 49 13.00 4.80 -9.89
N SER A 50 12.99 5.95 -10.56
CA SER A 50 13.95 6.21 -11.64
C SER A 50 15.32 5.89 -11.07
N ALA A 51 16.06 4.99 -11.72
CA ALA A 51 17.40 4.66 -11.31
C ALA A 51 18.20 5.97 -11.31
N ILE A 52 18.37 6.58 -10.14
CA ILE A 52 19.38 7.61 -9.95
C ILE A 52 20.68 6.83 -10.17
N PRO A 53 21.46 7.12 -11.22
CA PRO A 53 22.73 6.45 -11.41
C PRO A 53 23.56 6.71 -10.16
N VAL A 54 23.91 5.63 -9.45
CA VAL A 54 24.74 5.65 -8.22
C VAL A 54 26.21 6.00 -8.50
N ASP A 55 26.52 6.38 -9.73
CA ASP A 55 27.83 6.89 -10.15
C ASP A 55 27.70 8.39 -10.46
N SER A 56 27.62 9.19 -9.41
CA SER A 56 28.02 10.60 -9.48
C SER A 56 28.84 10.87 -8.23
N PRO A 57 30.17 11.07 -8.35
CA PRO A 57 30.97 11.41 -7.20
C PRO A 57 30.56 12.79 -6.69
N GLU A 58 30.21 12.82 -5.40
CA GLU A 58 30.39 13.94 -4.47
C GLU A 58 29.79 15.29 -4.86
N SER A 59 28.67 15.62 -4.22
CA SER A 59 28.43 16.99 -3.76
C SER A 59 27.72 16.94 -2.40
N GLY A 60 28.35 16.27 -1.42
CA GLY A 60 28.06 16.47 0.00
C GLY A 60 28.86 17.67 0.48
N GLY A 61 28.18 18.72 0.95
CA GLY A 61 28.81 19.95 1.40
C GLY A 61 29.67 19.73 2.65
N GLU A 62 30.91 20.20 2.59
CA GLU A 62 31.76 20.39 3.75
C GLU A 62 31.28 21.62 4.53
N SER A 63 30.60 21.36 5.65
CA SER A 63 30.37 22.35 6.69
C SER A 63 31.69 22.65 7.41
N GLN A 64 32.02 23.93 7.40
CA GLN A 64 33.07 24.60 8.15
C GLN A 64 33.06 24.22 9.65
N GLU A 65 34.19 23.76 10.19
CA GLU A 65 34.43 23.74 11.63
C GLU A 65 35.78 24.46 11.91
N ASP A 66 35.63 25.67 12.45
CA ASP A 66 36.68 26.52 13.03
C ASP A 66 37.44 25.83 14.17
N SER A 67 38.75 26.09 14.25
CA SER A 67 39.54 26.48 15.46
C SER A 67 40.91 25.81 15.52
N GLU A 68 41.98 26.58 15.30
CA GLU A 68 42.83 27.13 16.39
C GLU A 68 43.68 28.31 15.88
#